data_AF-A0A8X7BKA7-F1
#
_entry.id   AF-A0A8X7BKA7-F1
#
_cell.length_a   1.000
_cell.length_b   1.000
_cell.length_c   1.000
_cell.angle_alpha   90.00
_cell.angle_beta   90.00
_cell.angle_gamma   90.00
#
_symmetry.space_group_name_H-M   'P 1'
#
loop_
_entity.id
_entity.type
_entity.pdbx_description
1 polymer ?
#
loop_
_entity_poly.entity_id
_entity_poly.type
_entity_poly.pdbx_seq_one_letter_code
_entity_poly.pdbx_strand_id
1 'polypeptide(L)'
;MQACIQDYNYAKCGCTESSFLTRFSRRQCNLKNSTVVCCLDRVLNHLSVHGTNCECPLPCASTYYNEISSRSMWPSKTSFFKEKTNATKQDWKNYRASHSKINIFFSTLERSVHKQVPVFHESEIFSHFGGEFGFWLGLSLTTFFEFVEAILYFVKNIIFNPVKSVLFQN
;
A
#
# COMPACT_ATOMS: atom_id res chain seq x y z
N MET A 1 -7.00 -0.91 -8.06
CA MET A 1 -7.51 -2.01 -8.91
C MET A 1 -9.01 -1.90 -9.20
N GLN A 2 -9.90 -1.94 -8.19
CA GLN A 2 -11.37 -1.93 -8.43
C GLN A 2 -11.86 -0.76 -9.31
N ALA A 3 -11.40 0.47 -9.05
CA ALA A 3 -11.78 1.64 -9.86
C ALA A 3 -11.37 1.52 -11.34
N CYS A 4 -10.22 0.91 -11.62
CA CYS A 4 -9.75 0.66 -12.98
C CYS A 4 -10.65 -0.34 -13.72
N ILE A 5 -11.05 -1.43 -13.06
CA ILE A 5 -11.97 -2.41 -13.64
C ILE A 5 -13.31 -1.73 -13.98
N GLN A 6 -13.79 -0.81 -13.13
CA GLN A 6 -15.00 -0.02 -13.42
C GLN A 6 -14.83 0.91 -14.63
N ASP A 7 -13.64 1.45 -14.89
CA ASP A 7 -13.35 2.24 -16.08
C ASP A 7 -13.38 1.39 -17.36
N TYR A 8 -12.84 0.17 -17.33
CA TYR A 8 -12.94 -0.80 -18.43
C TYR A 8 -14.38 -1.24 -18.70
N ASN A 9 -15.12 -1.57 -17.65
CA ASN A 9 -16.54 -1.97 -17.76
C ASN A 9 -17.38 -0.85 -18.37
N TYR A 10 -17.13 0.40 -17.97
CA TYR A 10 -17.83 1.55 -18.55
C TYR A 10 -17.45 1.78 -20.02
N ALA A 11 -16.16 1.67 -20.38
CA ALA A 11 -15.70 1.86 -21.76
C ALA A 11 -16.23 0.80 -22.74
N LYS A 12 -16.40 -0.45 -22.30
CA LYS A 12 -16.84 -1.57 -23.15
C LYS A 12 -18.34 -1.83 -23.09
N CYS A 13 -18.95 -1.74 -21.91
CA CYS A 13 -20.36 -2.09 -21.68
C CYS A 13 -21.25 -0.88 -21.32
N GLY A 14 -20.69 0.32 -21.16
CA GLY A 14 -21.46 1.56 -20.92
C GLY A 14 -22.09 1.68 -19.53
N CYS A 15 -21.77 0.78 -18.60
CA CYS A 15 -22.31 0.77 -17.25
C CYS A 15 -21.28 0.29 -16.23
N THR A 16 -21.48 0.66 -14.98
CA THR A 16 -20.63 0.24 -13.85
C THR A 16 -21.39 -0.71 -12.93
N GLU A 17 -20.69 -1.67 -12.36
CA GLU A 17 -21.28 -2.65 -11.47
C GLU A 17 -21.72 -2.00 -10.15
N SER A 18 -22.94 -2.28 -9.69
CA SER A 18 -23.52 -1.66 -8.50
C SER A 18 -22.84 -2.06 -7.18
N SER A 19 -22.05 -3.12 -7.16
CA SER A 19 -21.35 -3.63 -5.97
C SER A 19 -20.21 -2.71 -5.51
N PHE A 20 -19.75 -1.78 -6.37
CA PHE A 20 -18.63 -0.91 -6.08
C PHE A 20 -19.05 0.57 -6.03
N LEU A 21 -19.09 1.13 -4.81
CA LEU A 21 -19.53 2.51 -4.52
C LEU A 21 -18.47 3.58 -4.86
N THR A 22 -17.46 3.28 -5.67
CA THR A 22 -16.33 4.19 -5.90
C THR A 22 -16.65 5.36 -6.84
N ARG A 23 -17.72 5.28 -7.65
CA ARG A 23 -18.12 6.36 -8.58
C ARG A 23 -19.64 6.43 -8.74
N PHE A 24 -20.28 7.20 -7.87
CA PHE A 24 -21.74 7.42 -7.86
C PHE A 24 -22.31 8.11 -9.11
N SER A 25 -21.48 8.79 -9.90
CA SER A 25 -21.93 9.57 -11.05
C SER A 25 -22.20 8.75 -12.33
N ARG A 26 -21.92 7.44 -12.34
CA ARG A 26 -22.10 6.60 -13.53
C ARG A 26 -23.34 5.71 -13.42
N ARG A 27 -23.94 5.40 -14.58
CA ARG A 27 -25.12 4.52 -14.67
C ARG A 27 -24.77 3.12 -14.17
N GLN A 28 -25.52 2.65 -13.17
CA GLN A 28 -25.40 1.28 -12.67
C GLN A 28 -25.95 0.27 -13.68
N CYS A 29 -25.25 -0.85 -13.84
CA CYS A 29 -25.69 -1.96 -14.69
C CYS A 29 -26.95 -2.63 -14.12
N ASN A 30 -27.91 -2.95 -14.98
CA ASN A 30 -29.06 -3.77 -14.59
C ASN A 30 -28.72 -5.26 -14.72
N LEU A 31 -28.50 -5.93 -13.57
CA LEU A 31 -28.13 -7.35 -13.50
C LEU A 31 -29.24 -8.31 -13.97
N LYS A 32 -30.48 -7.82 -14.21
CA LYS A 32 -31.55 -8.63 -14.80
C LYS A 32 -31.38 -8.82 -16.31
N ASN A 33 -30.59 -7.98 -16.97
CA ASN A 33 -30.39 -8.07 -18.41
C ASN A 33 -29.22 -9.01 -18.73
N SER A 34 -29.53 -10.15 -19.34
CA SER A 34 -28.55 -11.17 -19.73
C SER A 34 -27.44 -10.63 -20.64
N THR A 35 -27.73 -9.67 -21.53
CA THR A 35 -26.72 -9.13 -22.46
C THR A 35 -25.66 -8.30 -21.74
N VAL A 36 -26.06 -7.54 -20.73
CA VAL A 36 -25.16 -6.73 -19.90
C VAL A 36 -24.27 -7.62 -19.04
N VAL A 37 -24.86 -8.68 -18.46
CA VAL A 37 -24.10 -9.68 -17.67
C VAL A 37 -23.07 -10.39 -18.54
N CYS A 38 -23.43 -10.84 -19.74
CA CYS A 38 -22.47 -11.45 -20.67
C CYS A 38 -21.35 -10.48 -21.10
N CYS A 39 -21.65 -9.18 -21.22
CA CYS A 39 -20.62 -8.17 -21.53
C CYS A 39 -19.62 -8.02 -20.39
N LEU A 40 -20.11 -7.88 -19.14
CA LEU A 40 -19.27 -7.75 -17.95
C LEU A 40 -18.37 -8.98 -17.75
N ASP A 41 -18.92 -10.19 -17.92
CA ASP A 41 -18.17 -11.43 -17.81
C ASP A 41 -17.06 -11.53 -18.88
N ARG A 42 -17.36 -11.16 -20.13
CA ARG A 42 -16.33 -11.09 -21.19
C ARG A 42 -15.22 -10.09 -20.87
N VAL A 43 -15.57 -8.93 -20.33
CA VAL A 43 -14.57 -7.91 -19.94
C VAL A 43 -13.70 -8.45 -18.80
N LEU A 44 -14.30 -9.06 -17.78
CA LEU A 44 -13.56 -9.62 -16.66
C LEU A 44 -12.63 -10.77 -17.10
N ASN A 45 -13.12 -11.66 -17.96
CA ASN A 45 -12.32 -12.74 -18.56
C ASN A 45 -11.18 -12.21 -19.45
N HIS A 46 -11.41 -11.12 -20.18
CA HIS A 46 -10.35 -10.50 -20.96
C HIS A 46 -9.29 -9.86 -20.06
N LEU A 47 -9.69 -9.18 -18.98
CA LEU A 47 -8.77 -8.56 -18.02
C LEU A 47 -8.00 -9.60 -17.19
N SER A 48 -8.57 -10.79 -16.96
CA SER A 48 -7.87 -11.87 -16.25
C SER A 48 -6.77 -12.50 -17.10
N VAL A 49 -6.96 -12.60 -18.42
CA VAL A 49 -5.99 -13.20 -19.35
C VAL A 49 -4.93 -12.20 -19.82
N HIS A 50 -5.30 -10.97 -20.14
CA HIS A 50 -4.38 -9.96 -20.70
C HIS A 50 -3.86 -8.96 -19.66
N GLY A 51 -4.34 -9.05 -18.42
CA GLY A 51 -4.03 -8.09 -17.39
C GLY A 51 -4.71 -6.73 -17.63
N THR A 52 -4.36 -5.77 -16.80
CA THR A 52 -4.90 -4.39 -16.89
C THR A 52 -3.75 -3.42 -17.13
N ASN A 53 -3.88 -2.47 -18.07
CA ASN A 53 -2.93 -1.38 -18.27
C ASN A 53 -2.98 -0.31 -17.15
N CYS A 54 -3.40 -0.68 -15.95
CA CYS A 54 -3.59 0.23 -14.84
C CYS A 54 -2.40 0.15 -13.90
N GLU A 55 -1.69 1.26 -13.75
CA GLU A 55 -0.68 1.43 -12.72
C GLU A 55 -1.38 1.52 -11.36
N CYS A 56 -1.38 0.41 -10.62
CA CYS A 56 -1.90 0.35 -9.27
C CYS A 56 -0.73 0.23 -8.28
N PRO A 57 -0.16 1.34 -7.81
CA PRO A 57 0.87 1.28 -6.77
C PRO A 57 0.28 0.68 -5.48
N LEU A 58 1.13 0.00 -4.73
CA LEU A 58 0.77 -0.51 -3.42
C LEU A 58 0.45 0.67 -2.48
N PRO A 59 -0.60 0.57 -1.65
CA PRO A 59 -0.92 1.64 -0.71
C PRO A 59 0.14 1.73 0.39
N CYS A 60 0.49 2.95 0.82
CA CYS A 60 1.46 3.17 1.89
C CYS A 60 0.99 2.63 3.25
N ALA A 61 -0.32 2.57 3.47
CA ALA A 61 -0.93 2.03 4.66
C ALA A 61 -1.85 0.87 4.27
N SER A 62 -1.58 -0.30 4.84
CA SER A 62 -2.44 -1.47 4.72
C SER A 62 -2.56 -2.16 6.07
N THR A 63 -3.75 -2.66 6.37
CA THR A 63 -4.03 -3.43 7.58
C THR A 63 -4.38 -4.85 7.13
N TYR A 64 -3.61 -5.82 7.63
CA TYR A 64 -3.82 -7.23 7.35
C TYR A 64 -4.27 -7.96 8.61
N TYR A 65 -5.25 -8.85 8.48
CA TYR A 65 -5.75 -9.69 9.57
C TYR A 65 -5.44 -11.14 9.21
N ASN A 66 -4.64 -11.82 10.03
CA ASN A 66 -4.41 -13.26 9.86
C ASN A 66 -5.65 -14.03 10.31
N GLU A 67 -6.38 -14.63 9.37
CA GLU A 67 -7.55 -15.45 9.66
C GLU A 67 -7.20 -16.91 9.93
N ILE A 68 -7.75 -17.46 11.01
CA ILE A 68 -7.75 -18.91 11.28
C ILE A 68 -9.21 -19.34 11.37
N SER A 69 -9.65 -20.17 10.43
CA SER A 69 -11.03 -20.66 10.41
C SER A 69 -11.15 -22.03 11.07
N SER A 70 -11.95 -22.14 12.11
CA SER A 70 -12.37 -23.43 12.69
C SER A 70 -13.87 -23.61 12.54
N ARG A 71 -14.32 -24.86 12.37
CA ARG A 71 -15.73 -25.21 12.17
C ARG A 71 -16.11 -26.33 13.13
N SER A 72 -17.29 -26.21 13.73
CA SER A 72 -17.84 -27.23 14.62
C SER A 72 -19.33 -27.43 14.36
N MET A 73 -19.82 -28.62 14.74
CA MET A 73 -21.23 -28.95 14.58
C MET A 73 -22.07 -28.19 15.61
N TRP A 74 -22.92 -27.28 15.14
CA TRP A 74 -23.85 -26.50 15.96
C TRP A 74 -25.27 -26.57 15.38
N PRO A 75 -26.33 -26.57 16.21
CA PRO A 75 -26.33 -26.72 17.66
C PRO A 75 -26.22 -28.20 18.10
N SER A 76 -25.69 -28.42 19.31
CA SER A 76 -25.73 -29.76 19.92
C SER A 76 -27.18 -30.11 20.28
N LYS A 77 -27.52 -31.41 20.28
CA LYS A 77 -28.90 -31.85 20.60
C LYS A 77 -29.32 -31.35 21.98
N THR A 78 -28.44 -31.50 22.97
CA THR A 78 -28.69 -31.09 24.36
C THR A 78 -28.86 -29.57 24.50
N SER A 79 -28.04 -28.76 23.81
CA SER A 79 -28.20 -27.30 23.87
C SER A 79 -29.51 -26.84 23.22
N PHE A 80 -29.90 -27.46 22.10
CA PHE A 80 -31.11 -27.10 21.36
C PHE A 80 -32.39 -27.41 22.16
N PHE A 81 -32.51 -28.60 22.74
CA PHE A 81 -33.71 -28.98 23.53
C PHE A 81 -33.77 -28.26 24.89
N LYS A 82 -32.62 -27.82 25.44
CA LYS A 82 -32.59 -27.00 26.64
C LYS A 82 -33.13 -25.58 26.39
N GLU A 83 -32.85 -25.02 25.21
CA GLU A 83 -33.30 -23.69 24.82
C GLU A 83 -34.73 -23.71 24.27
N LYS A 84 -35.13 -24.77 23.56
CA LYS A 84 -36.49 -24.99 23.07
C LYS A 84 -37.10 -26.25 23.67
N THR A 85 -37.83 -26.06 24.76
CA THR A 85 -38.47 -27.12 25.56
C THR A 85 -39.54 -27.92 24.80
N ASN A 86 -40.13 -27.35 23.74
CA ASN A 86 -41.18 -27.99 22.92
C ASN A 86 -40.74 -28.33 21.49
N ALA A 87 -39.43 -28.47 21.22
CA ALA A 87 -38.94 -28.80 19.88
C ALA A 87 -38.84 -30.31 19.65
N THR A 88 -39.14 -30.76 18.43
CA THR A 88 -39.03 -32.16 17.99
C THR A 88 -37.66 -32.44 17.37
N LYS A 89 -37.27 -33.72 17.26
CA LYS A 89 -36.05 -34.14 16.53
C LYS A 89 -36.01 -33.64 15.08
N GLN A 90 -37.17 -33.50 14.42
CA GLN A 90 -37.26 -32.98 13.06
C GLN A 90 -36.96 -31.48 13.00
N ASP A 91 -37.40 -30.71 14.01
CA ASP A 91 -37.11 -29.28 14.12
C ASP A 91 -35.62 -29.03 14.32
N TRP A 92 -34.93 -29.86 15.11
CA TRP A 92 -33.48 -29.79 15.24
C TRP A 92 -32.77 -30.02 13.90
N LYS A 93 -33.22 -31.01 13.11
CA LYS A 93 -32.64 -31.33 11.81
C LYS A 93 -32.85 -30.18 10.81
N ASN A 94 -34.05 -29.62 10.77
CA ASN A 94 -34.40 -28.48 9.93
C ASN A 94 -33.63 -27.21 10.33
N TYR A 95 -33.52 -26.95 11.64
CA TYR A 95 -32.79 -25.81 12.18
C TYR A 95 -31.31 -25.88 11.81
N ARG A 96 -30.69 -27.06 11.97
CA ARG A 96 -29.30 -27.30 11.62
C ARG A 96 -29.01 -27.19 10.11
N ALA A 97 -30.00 -27.45 9.26
CA ALA A 97 -29.87 -27.30 7.82
C ALA A 97 -30.02 -25.84 7.34
N SER A 98 -30.72 -25.01 8.11
CA SER A 98 -31.05 -23.62 7.73
C SER A 98 -30.22 -22.56 8.45
N HIS A 99 -29.62 -22.89 9.60
CA HIS A 99 -28.93 -21.93 10.45
C HIS A 99 -27.46 -22.29 10.64
N SER A 100 -26.61 -21.25 10.61
CA SER A 100 -25.19 -21.33 10.94
C SER A 100 -24.81 -20.23 11.92
N LYS A 101 -23.99 -20.56 12.91
CA LYS A 101 -23.44 -19.58 13.85
C LYS A 101 -22.01 -19.24 13.46
N ILE A 102 -21.73 -17.96 13.26
CA ILE A 102 -20.39 -17.44 12.95
C ILE A 102 -19.93 -16.59 14.14
N ASN A 103 -18.79 -16.94 14.71
CA ASN A 103 -18.15 -16.17 15.77
C ASN A 103 -16.84 -15.58 15.23
N ILE A 104 -16.75 -14.26 15.20
CA ILE A 104 -15.55 -13.53 14.78
C ILE A 104 -14.93 -12.93 16.04
N PHE A 105 -13.69 -13.31 16.34
CA PHE A 105 -12.96 -12.83 17.50
C PHE A 105 -11.46 -12.74 17.19
N PHE A 106 -10.75 -11.90 17.93
CA PHE A 106 -9.29 -11.82 17.86
C PHE A 106 -8.67 -12.93 18.71
N SER A 107 -7.74 -13.69 18.13
CA SER A 107 -7.04 -14.75 18.87
C SER A 107 -6.12 -14.19 19.97
N THR A 108 -5.52 -13.03 19.72
CA THR A 108 -4.63 -12.33 20.65
C THR A 108 -4.92 -10.83 20.58
N LEU A 109 -4.63 -10.08 21.66
CA LEU A 109 -4.76 -8.61 21.70
C LEU A 109 -3.51 -7.89 21.17
N GLU A 110 -2.54 -8.62 20.64
CA GLU A 110 -1.30 -8.06 20.14
C GLU A 110 -1.47 -7.56 18.71
N ARG A 111 -0.84 -6.42 18.42
CA ARG A 111 -0.84 -5.81 17.08
C ARG A 111 0.59 -5.67 16.59
N SER A 112 0.94 -6.38 15.52
CA SER A 112 2.18 -6.14 14.78
C SER A 112 2.01 -4.95 13.85
N VAL A 113 2.97 -4.03 13.85
CA VAL A 113 3.03 -2.91 12.91
C VAL A 113 4.38 -2.94 12.20
N HIS A 114 4.34 -3.15 10.88
CA HIS A 114 5.53 -3.09 10.03
C HIS A 114 5.57 -1.73 9.33
N LYS A 115 6.59 -0.92 9.64
CA LYS A 115 6.78 0.40 9.04
C LYS A 115 8.12 0.42 8.31
N GLN A 116 8.10 0.86 7.05
CA GLN A 116 9.30 1.18 6.30
C GLN A 116 9.72 2.61 6.65
N VAL A 117 10.96 2.78 7.10
CA VAL A 117 11.58 4.07 7.41
C VAL A 117 12.82 4.24 6.52
N PRO A 118 13.17 5.47 6.11
CA PRO A 118 14.39 5.69 5.35
C PRO A 118 15.60 5.26 6.19
N VAL A 119 16.62 4.72 5.52
CA VAL A 119 17.87 4.28 6.19
C VAL A 119 18.73 5.48 6.60
N PHE A 120 18.69 6.55 5.80
CA PHE A 120 19.43 7.78 6.06
C PHE A 120 18.49 8.97 5.99
N HIS A 121 18.52 9.80 7.02
CA HIS A 121 17.95 11.13 7.00
C HIS A 121 18.93 12.15 6.40
N GLU A 122 18.43 13.24 5.82
CA GLU A 122 19.26 14.27 5.17
C GLU A 122 20.36 14.82 6.10
N SER A 123 20.05 14.95 7.39
CA SER A 123 21.01 15.38 8.42
C SER A 123 22.09 14.34 8.71
N GLU A 124 21.77 13.06 8.61
CA GLU A 124 22.71 11.97 8.94
C GLU A 124 23.82 11.87 7.90
N ILE A 125 23.54 12.20 6.64
CA ILE A 125 24.55 12.22 5.57
C ILE A 125 25.69 13.19 5.94
N PHE A 126 25.37 14.40 6.40
CA PHE A 126 26.38 15.37 6.83
C PHE A 126 27.12 14.92 8.08
N SER A 127 26.44 14.23 9.00
CA SER A 127 27.09 13.64 10.19
C SER A 127 28.09 12.55 9.81
N HIS A 128 27.78 11.70 8.82
CA HIS A 128 28.71 10.67 8.34
C HIS A 128 29.95 11.29 7.68
N PHE A 129 29.78 12.28 6.80
CA PHE A 129 30.92 12.99 6.22
C PHE A 129 31.77 13.70 7.27
N GLY A 130 31.12 14.42 8.20
CA GLY A 130 31.83 15.11 9.28
C GLY A 130 32.57 14.15 10.20
N GLY A 131 32.00 12.97 10.48
CA GLY A 131 32.61 11.93 11.29
C GLY A 131 33.88 11.35 10.64
N GLU A 132 33.81 11.01 9.36
CA GLU A 132 34.97 10.49 8.63
C GLU A 132 36.06 11.57 8.44
N PHE A 133 35.71 12.78 7.99
CA PHE A 133 36.71 13.85 7.84
C PHE A 133 37.32 14.30 9.17
N GLY A 134 36.53 14.32 10.24
CA GLY A 134 37.01 14.60 11.59
C GLY A 134 37.93 13.50 12.12
N PHE A 135 37.63 12.23 11.85
CA PHE A 135 38.45 11.10 12.29
C PHE A 135 39.77 10.98 11.52
N TRP A 136 39.73 11.05 10.18
CA TRP A 136 40.91 10.83 9.35
C TRP A 136 41.85 12.04 9.28
N LEU A 137 41.28 13.24 9.19
CA LEU A 137 42.06 14.46 8.92
C LEU A 137 42.07 15.44 10.10
N GLY A 138 41.32 15.16 11.17
CA GLY A 138 41.14 16.12 12.28
C GLY A 138 40.42 17.39 11.84
N LEU A 139 39.70 17.37 10.71
CA LEU A 139 39.06 18.56 10.15
C LEU A 139 37.82 18.91 10.97
N SER A 140 37.71 20.21 11.26
CA SER A 140 36.53 20.82 11.86
C SER A 140 35.79 21.67 10.84
N LEU A 141 34.55 22.07 11.16
CA LEU A 141 33.77 22.96 10.30
C LEU A 141 34.50 24.29 10.04
N THR A 142 35.25 24.81 11.02
CA THR A 142 36.05 26.02 10.88
C THR A 142 37.16 25.87 9.83
N THR A 143 37.89 24.74 9.85
CA THR A 143 38.93 24.46 8.85
C THR A 143 38.37 24.31 7.44
N PHE A 144 37.12 23.85 7.30
CA PHE A 144 36.44 23.80 6.01
C PHE A 144 36.16 25.20 5.45
N PHE A 145 35.69 26.13 6.29
CA PHE A 145 35.47 27.52 5.88
C PHE A 145 36.77 28.21 5.45
N GLU A 146 37.87 28.01 6.19
CA GLU A 146 39.18 28.55 5.81
C GLU A 146 39.65 28.02 4.45
N PHE A 147 39.45 26.73 4.18
CA PHE A 147 39.79 26.13 2.89
C PHE A 147 38.97 26.74 1.74
N VAL A 148 37.66 26.96 1.95
CA VAL A 148 36.78 27.60 0.96
C VAL A 148 37.20 29.04 0.70
N GLU A 149 37.52 29.82 1.74
CA GLU A 149 38.04 31.19 1.57
C GLU A 149 39.35 31.20 0.78
N ALA A 150 40.29 30.32 1.11
CA ALA A 150 41.56 30.20 0.39
C ALA A 150 41.37 29.90 -1.10
N ILE A 151 40.44 28.99 -1.45
CA ILE A 151 40.08 28.71 -2.85
C ILE A 151 39.48 29.94 -3.52
N LEU A 152 38.56 30.66 -2.87
CA LEU A 152 37.95 31.87 -3.44
C LEU A 152 39.00 32.96 -3.71
N TYR A 153 39.93 33.17 -2.78
CA TYR A 153 41.05 34.09 -3.00
C TYR A 153 41.95 33.65 -4.16
N PHE A 154 42.26 32.36 -4.25
CA PHE A 154 43.07 31.81 -5.32
C PHE A 154 42.40 31.96 -6.69
N VAL A 155 41.12 31.61 -6.80
CA VAL A 155 40.31 31.76 -8.02
C VAL A 155 40.19 33.23 -8.42
N LYS A 156 39.92 34.12 -7.46
CA LYS A 156 39.89 35.56 -7.72
C LYS A 156 41.24 36.05 -8.26
N ASN A 157 42.34 35.61 -7.68
CA ASN A 157 43.67 36.01 -8.13
C ASN A 157 43.99 35.47 -9.54
N ILE A 158 43.60 34.24 -9.87
CA ILE A 158 43.76 33.67 -11.22
C ILE A 158 42.89 34.42 -12.25
N ILE A 159 41.64 34.74 -11.91
CA ILE A 159 40.69 35.39 -12.84
C ILE A 159 41.03 36.88 -13.02
N PHE A 160 41.46 37.59 -11.97
CA PHE A 160 41.81 39.02 -12.05
C PHE A 160 43.28 39.31 -12.41
N ASN A 161 44.20 38.33 -12.33
CA ASN A 161 45.59 38.45 -12.79
C ASN A 161 45.97 37.40 -13.85
N PRO A 162 45.40 37.41 -15.07
CA PRO A 162 45.97 36.62 -16.16
C PRO A 162 47.31 37.19 -16.68
N VAL A 163 47.76 38.38 -16.25
CA VAL A 163 48.88 39.13 -16.87
C VAL A 163 50.18 39.12 -16.05
N LYS A 164 50.21 38.66 -14.80
CA LYS A 164 51.44 38.72 -13.97
C LYS A 164 52.33 37.47 -14.00
N SER A 165 51.89 36.36 -14.58
CA SER A 165 52.68 35.11 -14.63
C SER A 165 53.72 35.05 -15.77
N VAL A 166 53.73 36.03 -16.70
CA VAL A 166 54.71 36.06 -17.83
C VAL A 166 55.95 36.92 -17.52
N LEU A 167 55.98 37.69 -16.44
CA LEU A 167 57.08 38.64 -16.13
C LEU A 167 58.09 38.16 -15.07
N PHE A 168 57.99 36.92 -14.56
CA PHE A 168 58.95 36.36 -13.60
C PHE A 168 59.92 35.32 -14.21
N GLN A 169 60.15 35.39 -15.53
CA GLN A 169 61.06 34.48 -16.24
C GLN A 169 62.07 35.16 -17.17
N ASN A 170 62.32 36.47 -17.00
CA ASN A 170 63.48 37.17 -17.59
C ASN A 170 64.29 37.87 -16.50
#